data_AF-A0A835MK51-F1
#
_entry.id   AF-A0A835MK51-F1
#
_cell.length_a   1.000
_cell.length_b   1.000
_cell.length_c   1.000
_cell.angle_alpha   90.00
_cell.angle_beta   90.00
_cell.angle_gamma   90.00
#
_symmetry.space_group_name_H-M   'P 1'
#
loop_
_entity.id
_entity.type
_entity.pdbx_description
1 polymer ?
#
loop_
_entity_poly.entity_id
_entity_poly.type
_entity_poly.pdbx_seq_one_letter_code
_entity_poly.pdbx_strand_id
1 'polypeptide(L)'
;MDAVMDNGKFRNIFINWPFYNSERFKAITWKLLPYAVCWSVWVTRNKTIFQNKNVSMEKVICLVKGTIWFWLDAYEDRRDHHFYELVFDWENLINET
;
A
#
# COMPACT_ATOMS: atom_id res chain seq x y z
N MET A 1 -8.93 -25.48 6.23
CA MET A 1 -7.56 -25.02 6.52
C MET A 1 -7.59 -23.52 6.36
N ASP A 2 -8.07 -22.84 7.39
CA ASP A 2 -8.17 -21.39 7.40
C ASP A 2 -6.77 -20.87 7.67
N ALA A 3 -6.18 -20.19 6.68
CA ALA A 3 -5.04 -19.33 6.92
C ALA A 3 -5.53 -18.22 7.84
N VAL A 4 -5.45 -18.47 9.15
CA VAL A 4 -5.52 -17.41 10.16
C VAL A 4 -4.35 -16.50 9.83
N MET A 5 -4.66 -15.41 9.12
CA MET A 5 -3.71 -14.34 8.85
C MET A 5 -3.11 -13.95 10.19
N ASP A 6 -1.80 -14.16 10.35
CA ASP A 6 -1.07 -13.83 11.55
C ASP A 6 -1.08 -12.30 11.72
N ASN A 7 -2.10 -11.82 12.44
CA ASN A 7 -2.31 -10.42 12.73
C ASN A 7 -1.12 -9.80 13.49
N GLY A 8 -0.27 -10.63 14.13
CA GLY A 8 0.93 -10.19 14.83
C GLY A 8 2.04 -9.73 13.89
N LYS A 9 2.27 -10.46 12.80
CA LYS A 9 3.27 -10.10 11.78
C LYS A 9 2.94 -8.81 11.06
N PHE A 10 1.69 -8.70 10.59
CA PHE A 10 1.22 -7.46 9.95
C PHE A 10 1.31 -6.28 10.92
N ARG A 11 0.96 -6.46 12.20
CA ARG A 11 1.06 -5.39 13.21
C ARG A 11 2.50 -4.93 13.46
N ASN A 12 3.47 -5.84 13.50
CA ASN A 12 4.88 -5.48 13.70
C ASN A 12 5.47 -4.69 12.53
N ILE A 13 5.10 -5.07 11.31
CA ILE A 13 5.38 -4.32 10.07
C ILE A 13 4.89 -2.85 10.21
N PHE A 14 3.76 -2.59 10.90
CA PHE A 14 3.26 -1.22 11.11
C PHE A 14 3.99 -0.42 12.18
N ILE A 15 4.36 -1.07 13.28
CA ILE A 15 5.06 -0.40 14.38
C ILE A 15 6.44 0.05 13.89
N ASN A 16 7.12 -0.83 13.15
CA ASN A 16 8.49 -0.63 12.71
C ASN A 16 8.62 0.14 11.40
N TRP A 17 7.53 0.70 10.84
CA TRP A 17 7.63 1.49 9.61
C TRP A 17 8.51 2.72 9.84
N PRO A 18 9.71 2.78 9.23
CA PRO A 18 10.78 3.67 9.68
C PRO A 18 10.51 5.16 9.39
N PHE A 19 9.56 5.46 8.51
CA PHE A 19 9.28 6.83 8.05
C PHE A 19 7.94 7.42 8.53
N TYR A 20 7.13 6.69 9.30
CA TYR A 20 5.84 7.20 9.76
C TYR A 20 5.79 7.39 11.28
N ASN A 21 5.79 8.65 11.71
CA ASN A 21 5.62 9.02 13.12
C ASN A 21 4.15 9.31 13.50
N SER A 22 3.23 9.37 12.54
CA SER A 22 1.81 9.63 12.78
C SER A 22 1.01 8.32 12.88
N GLU A 23 0.47 8.02 14.07
CA GLU A 23 -0.42 6.88 14.28
C GLU A 23 -1.70 6.97 13.44
N ARG A 24 -2.23 8.19 13.28
CA ARG A 24 -3.42 8.46 12.46
C ARG A 24 -3.17 8.11 10.99
N PHE A 25 -2.03 8.55 10.46
CA PHE A 25 -1.65 8.27 9.08
C PHE A 25 -1.47 6.78 8.83
N LYS A 26 -0.80 6.06 9.75
CA LYS A 26 -0.66 4.60 9.70
C LYS A 26 -2.03 3.91 9.67
N ALA A 27 -2.95 4.32 10.55
CA ALA A 27 -4.28 3.74 10.65
C ALA A 27 -5.12 3.95 9.38
N ILE A 28 -5.07 5.14 8.77
CA ILE A 28 -5.78 5.43 7.53
C ILE A 28 -5.16 4.66 6.36
N THR A 29 -3.84 4.69 6.22
CA THR A 29 -3.09 3.93 5.20
C THR A 29 -3.48 2.45 5.23
N TRP A 30 -3.56 1.84 6.41
CA TRP A 30 -3.98 0.45 6.55
C TRP A 30 -5.42 0.19 6.11
N LYS A 31 -6.35 1.08 6.48
CA LYS A 31 -7.73 1.00 6.01
C LYS A 31 -7.80 1.08 4.49
N LEU A 32 -6.96 1.91 3.86
CA LEU A 32 -6.96 2.12 2.41
C LEU A 32 -6.28 0.98 1.63
N LEU A 33 -5.30 0.29 2.22
CA LEU A 33 -4.50 -0.74 1.55
C LEU A 33 -5.32 -1.83 0.84
N PRO A 34 -6.28 -2.55 1.48
CA PRO A 34 -7.04 -3.59 0.79
C PRO A 34 -7.87 -3.03 -0.37
N TYR A 35 -8.44 -1.83 -0.22
CA TYR A 35 -9.19 -1.19 -1.30
C TYR A 35 -8.27 -0.78 -2.45
N ALA A 36 -7.06 -0.30 -2.16
CA ALA A 36 -6.10 0.11 -3.17
C ALA A 36 -5.54 -1.10 -3.94
N VAL A 37 -5.34 -2.23 -3.27
CA VAL A 37 -4.99 -3.51 -3.89
C VAL A 37 -6.10 -3.96 -4.83
N CYS A 38 -7.35 -4.06 -4.36
CA CYS A 38 -8.49 -4.46 -5.17
C CYS A 38 -8.67 -3.55 -6.40
N TRP A 39 -8.59 -2.23 -6.20
CA TRP A 39 -8.66 -1.24 -7.27
C TRP A 39 -7.53 -1.43 -8.30
N SER A 40 -6.29 -1.59 -7.84
CA SER A 40 -5.13 -1.74 -8.72
C SER A 40 -5.20 -3.03 -9.54
N VAL A 41 -5.67 -4.13 -8.95
CA VAL A 41 -5.94 -5.39 -9.66
C VAL A 41 -7.03 -5.20 -10.71
N TRP A 42 -8.14 -4.53 -10.37
CA TRP A 42 -9.22 -4.26 -11.30
C TRP A 42 -8.77 -3.40 -12.49
N VAL A 43 -8.02 -2.31 -12.23
CA VAL A 43 -7.44 -1.45 -13.27
C VAL A 43 -6.47 -2.23 -14.16
N THR A 44 -5.62 -3.06 -13.55
CA THR A 44 -4.63 -3.88 -14.28
C THR A 44 -5.32 -4.91 -15.18
N ARG A 45 -6.31 -5.63 -14.65
CA ARG A 45 -7.15 -6.57 -15.41
C ARG A 45 -7.76 -5.90 -16.63
N ASN A 46 -8.35 -4.72 -16.47
CA ASN A 46 -8.96 -3.98 -17.58
C ASN A 46 -7.92 -3.56 -18.61
N LYS A 47 -6.74 -3.09 -18.21
CA LYS A 47 -5.65 -2.77 -19.14
C LYS A 47 -5.19 -3.99 -19.93
N THR A 48 -5.08 -5.16 -19.29
CA THR A 48 -4.69 -6.39 -19.98
C THR A 48 -5.76 -6.85 -20.96
N ILE A 49 -7.03 -6.87 -20.56
CA ILE A 49 -8.13 -7.33 -21.41
C ILE A 49 -8.37 -6.37 -22.60
N PHE A 50 -8.43 -5.06 -22.34
CA PHE A 50 -8.86 -4.09 -23.36
C PHE A 50 -7.71 -3.46 -24.14
N GLN A 51 -6.47 -3.50 -23.62
CA GLN A 51 -5.31 -2.87 -24.27
C GLN A 51 -4.22 -3.88 -24.62
N ASN A 52 -4.44 -5.17 -24.37
CA ASN A 52 -3.47 -6.26 -24.54
C ASN A 52 -2.10 -5.96 -23.89
N LYS A 53 -2.11 -5.19 -22.79
CA LYS A 53 -0.91 -4.80 -22.07
C LYS A 53 -0.57 -5.83 -21.02
N ASN A 54 0.66 -6.34 -21.08
CA ASN A 54 1.24 -7.09 -19.99
C ASN A 54 1.78 -6.11 -18.94
N VAL A 55 1.27 -6.19 -17.71
CA VAL A 55 1.63 -5.26 -16.63
C VAL A 55 2.44 -6.05 -15.61
N SER A 56 3.68 -5.63 -15.38
CA SER A 56 4.56 -6.29 -14.43
C SER A 56 4.10 -6.07 -12.98
N MET A 57 4.50 -6.97 -12.09
CA MET A 57 4.13 -6.90 -10.67
C MET A 57 4.59 -5.60 -10.02
N GLU A 58 5.78 -5.11 -10.38
CA GLU A 58 6.35 -3.85 -9.87
C GLU A 58 5.47 -2.66 -10.23
N LYS A 59 4.91 -2.65 -11.46
CA LYS A 59 3.97 -1.61 -11.89
C LYS A 59 2.65 -1.67 -11.11
N VAL A 60 2.19 -2.87 -10.75
CA VAL A 60 0.99 -3.03 -9.91
C VAL A 60 1.27 -2.54 -8.48
N ILE A 61 2.42 -2.89 -7.90
CA ILE A 61 2.83 -2.42 -6.57
C ILE A 61 2.94 -0.89 -6.55
N CYS A 62 3.57 -0.28 -7.55
CA CYS A 62 3.63 1.18 -7.70
C CYS A 62 2.23 1.80 -7.84
N LEU A 63 1.31 1.15 -8.56
CA LEU A 63 -0.07 1.61 -8.69
C LEU A 63 -0.81 1.56 -7.34
N VAL A 64 -0.60 0.52 -6.53
CA VAL A 64 -1.16 0.42 -5.18
C VAL A 64 -0.64 1.57 -4.31
N LYS A 65 0.69 1.77 -4.25
CA LYS A 65 1.33 2.84 -3.48
C LYS A 65 0.82 4.22 -3.90
N GLY A 66 0.78 4.48 -5.22
CA GLY A 66 0.26 5.73 -5.78
C GLY A 66 -1.24 5.94 -5.49
N THR A 67 -2.05 4.87 -5.50
CA THR A 67 -3.48 4.95 -5.19
C THR A 67 -3.71 5.31 -3.72
N ILE A 68 -2.97 4.69 -2.80
CA ILE A 68 -3.05 5.01 -1.36
C ILE A 68 -2.65 6.45 -1.12
N TRP A 69 -1.54 6.89 -1.70
CA TRP A 69 -1.11 8.29 -1.63
C TRP A 69 -2.18 9.23 -2.16
N PHE A 70 -2.73 8.91 -3.32
CA PHE A 70 -3.80 9.69 -3.94
C PHE A 70 -4.98 9.83 -2.98
N TRP A 71 -5.44 8.73 -2.39
CA TRP A 71 -6.57 8.75 -1.45
C TRP A 71 -6.28 9.44 -0.12
N LEU A 72 -5.03 9.44 0.36
CA LEU A 72 -4.64 10.17 1.57
C LEU A 72 -4.79 11.70 1.44
N ASP A 73 -4.76 12.28 0.23
CA ASP A 73 -5.12 13.71 0.03
C ASP A 73 -6.51 14.00 0.54
N ALA A 74 -7.44 13.11 0.18
CA ALA A 74 -8.85 13.31 0.44
C ALA A 74 -9.16 13.28 1.94
N TYR A 75 -8.22 12.80 2.75
CA TYR A 75 -8.29 12.80 4.22
C TYR A 75 -7.51 13.96 4.86
N GLU A 76 -6.99 14.92 4.08
CA GLU A 76 -6.12 16.04 4.51
C GLU A 76 -4.85 15.62 5.27
N ASP A 77 -4.44 14.36 5.16
CA ASP A 77 -3.39 13.74 5.99
C ASP A 77 -2.01 13.77 5.29
N ARG A 78 -1.87 14.53 4.19
CA ARG A 78 -0.59 14.66 3.47
C ARG A 78 0.28 15.85 3.90
N ARG A 79 -0.27 16.81 4.65
CA ARG A 79 0.37 18.13 4.84
C ARG A 79 1.79 18.05 5.38
N ASP A 80 2.08 17.02 6.18
CA ASP A 80 3.37 16.83 6.85
C ASP A 80 4.13 15.57 6.35
N HIS A 81 3.69 14.96 5.25
CA HIS A 81 4.25 13.70 4.74
C HIS A 81 4.65 13.82 3.27
N HIS A 82 5.66 13.04 2.88
CA HIS A 82 6.13 12.98 1.49
C HIS A 82 5.86 11.60 0.86
N PHE A 83 5.59 11.58 -0.45
CA PHE A 83 5.31 10.33 -1.16
C PHE A 83 6.45 9.32 -1.06
N TYR A 84 7.71 9.78 -1.00
CA TYR A 84 8.86 8.89 -0.85
C TYR A 84 8.77 8.04 0.43
N GLU A 85 8.20 8.58 1.51
CA GLU A 85 8.01 7.90 2.80
C GLU A 85 7.03 6.73 2.67
N LEU A 86 6.11 6.81 1.70
CA LEU A 86 5.19 5.73 1.35
C LEU A 86 5.81 4.76 0.35
N VAL A 87 6.74 5.20 -0.48
CA VAL A 87 7.18 4.42 -1.64
C VAL A 87 8.34 3.49 -1.31
N PHE A 88 9.26 3.93 -0.46
CA PHE A 88 10.49 3.20 -0.18
C PHE A 88 10.36 2.28 1.04
N ASP A 89 11.28 1.31 1.15
CA ASP A 89 11.46 0.41 2.30
C ASP A 89 10.40 -0.64 2.62
N TRP A 90 9.39 -0.85 1.77
CA TRP A 90 8.45 -1.97 1.96
C TRP A 90 9.13 -3.34 2.02
N GLU A 91 10.21 -3.52 1.26
CA GLU A 91 10.97 -4.77 1.22
C GLU A 91 11.74 -5.01 2.53
N ASN A 92 12.36 -3.95 3.08
CA ASN A 92 13.02 -4.02 4.39
C ASN A 92 12.01 -4.28 5.50
N LEU A 93 10.83 -3.67 5.41
CA LEU A 93 9.71 -3.88 6.34
C LEU A 93 9.24 -5.34 6.40
N ILE A 94 9.21 -6.01 5.25
CA ILE A 94 8.79 -7.42 5.14
C ILE A 94 9.91 -8.36 5.60
N ASN A 95 11.18 -8.00 5.32
CA ASN A 95 12.34 -8.84 5.59
C ASN A 95 12.86 -8.76 7.04
N GLU A 96 12.50 -7.72 7.82
CA GLU A 96 12.83 -7.59 9.24
C GLU A 96 11.84 -8.31 10.19
N THR A 97 10.85 -9.03 9.67
CA THR A 97 9.86 -9.85 10.43
C THR A 97 9.93 -11.34 10.15
#